data_AF-Q2RQZ9-F1
#
_entry.id   AF-Q2RQZ9-F1
#
_cell.length_a   1.000
_cell.length_b   1.000
_cell.length_c   1.000
_cell.angle_alpha   90.00
_cell.angle_beta   90.00
_cell.angle_gamma   90.00
#
_symmetry.space_group_name_H-M   'P 1'
#
loop_
_entity.id
_entity.type
_entity.pdbx_description
1 polymer ?
#
loop_
_entity_poly.entity_id
_entity_poly.type
_entity_poly.pdbx_seq_one_letter_code
_entity_poly.pdbx_strand_id
1 'polypeptide(L)'
;MRLRFISSHVAGHLAGGCLVFALGLALCAPLQAQDTHRPRVILDGRDLTEQVYDEPPIDVAPEDIPNYREMMREIISKLAEYGKARDPAFRVLVRGGTMLATQSKRERDLSILKIPPGVPLSQEALLPIGALHRRFARAIDGFVLDRRYCDPNALVTTDEIALLKREGFFFISLEPCADEAQARAAVSAGQKDGVMVATTTEPDGVFAPTAKIPPAQESPGPITSLGQARNLLVGLSTRRFETKDAWVAALDRTNYDLLLIDPFFRNIDPLTAPQVKALKTKAVGARRLVLARLTIGLADDTRYYWKPEWTVGNPPWIVGFVPGEDGVYWINYTHPDWLTLVGAAFAGLMDLGYDGIVLDGVTALMRDEALMPL
;
A
#
# COMPACT_ATOMS: atom_id res chain seq x y z
N MET A 1 -1.70 -29.07 -72.36
CA MET A 1 -2.31 -28.80 -73.68
C MET A 1 -3.24 -27.59 -73.47
N ARG A 2 -2.77 -26.36 -73.75
CA ARG A 2 -3.23 -25.51 -74.89
C ARG A 2 -4.67 -25.84 -75.33
N LEU A 3 -5.63 -24.95 -75.50
CA LEU A 3 -5.71 -23.48 -75.64
C LEU A 3 -7.20 -23.21 -75.96
N ARG A 4 -7.70 -22.00 -75.66
CA ARG A 4 -8.62 -21.22 -76.55
C ARG A 4 -10.07 -21.76 -76.72
N PHE A 5 -11.12 -21.01 -77.00
CA PHE A 5 -11.37 -19.58 -77.28
C PHE A 5 -12.91 -19.39 -77.46
N ILE A 6 -13.35 -18.13 -77.45
CA ILE A 6 -14.45 -17.51 -78.25
C ILE A 6 -15.86 -17.70 -77.68
N SER A 7 -16.51 -16.62 -77.20
CA SER A 7 -17.35 -15.61 -77.92
C SER A 7 -18.67 -16.23 -78.38
N SER A 8 -19.87 -15.63 -78.27
CA SER A 8 -20.26 -14.24 -78.50
C SER A 8 -21.80 -14.11 -78.39
N HIS A 9 -22.31 -12.93 -77.98
CA HIS A 9 -23.54 -12.26 -78.49
C HIS A 9 -24.91 -12.88 -78.10
N VAL A 10 -26.05 -12.19 -77.90
CA VAL A 10 -26.51 -10.79 -78.02
C VAL A 10 -27.91 -10.65 -77.36
N ALA A 11 -28.18 -9.45 -76.82
CA ALA A 11 -29.44 -8.68 -76.62
C ALA A 11 -30.77 -9.29 -76.11
N GLY A 12 -31.45 -8.47 -75.28
CA GLY A 12 -32.90 -8.49 -75.01
C GLY A 12 -33.24 -8.01 -73.59
N HIS A 13 -33.32 -6.70 -73.33
CA HIS A 13 -34.56 -5.92 -73.17
C HIS A 13 -35.45 -6.24 -71.94
N LEU A 14 -35.73 -5.15 -71.21
CA LEU A 14 -36.93 -4.81 -70.44
C LEU A 14 -37.05 -5.25 -68.96
N ALA A 15 -36.93 -4.22 -68.12
CA ALA A 15 -37.89 -3.81 -67.09
C ALA A 15 -38.38 -4.84 -66.06
N GLY A 16 -38.00 -4.60 -64.79
CA GLY A 16 -38.68 -5.19 -63.64
C GLY A 16 -37.92 -4.86 -62.37
N GLY A 17 -38.46 -3.96 -61.56
CA GLY A 17 -37.85 -3.54 -60.30
C GLY A 17 -37.57 -4.73 -59.38
N CYS A 18 -36.39 -4.72 -58.77
CA CYS A 18 -36.07 -5.58 -57.64
C CYS A 18 -35.52 -4.68 -56.53
N LEU A 19 -36.33 -4.50 -55.48
CA LEU A 19 -35.87 -4.00 -54.19
C LEU A 19 -34.73 -4.91 -53.71
N VAL A 20 -33.52 -4.37 -53.63
CA VAL A 20 -32.44 -5.02 -52.88
C VAL A 20 -32.65 -4.67 -51.41
N PHE A 21 -33.15 -5.63 -50.64
CA PHE A 21 -33.03 -5.63 -49.18
C PHE A 21 -31.54 -5.75 -48.84
N ALA A 22 -30.90 -4.62 -48.54
CA ALA A 22 -29.59 -4.62 -47.90
C ALA A 22 -29.79 -5.06 -46.44
N LEU A 23 -29.58 -6.35 -46.15
CA LEU A 23 -29.43 -6.86 -44.80
C LEU A 23 -28.11 -6.31 -44.24
N GLY A 24 -28.18 -5.16 -43.56
CA GLY A 24 -27.09 -4.66 -42.74
C GLY A 24 -26.92 -5.57 -41.52
N LEU A 25 -25.94 -6.46 -41.58
CA LEU A 25 -25.40 -7.12 -40.39
C LEU A 25 -24.71 -6.05 -39.53
N ALA A 26 -25.47 -5.45 -38.63
CA ALA A 26 -24.91 -4.70 -37.52
C ALA A 26 -24.18 -5.70 -36.61
N LEU A 27 -22.86 -5.80 -36.80
CA LEU A 27 -21.97 -6.33 -35.78
C LEU A 27 -22.11 -5.44 -34.55
N CYS A 28 -22.98 -5.83 -33.60
CA CYS A 28 -22.91 -5.37 -32.23
C CYS A 28 -21.58 -5.87 -31.65
N ALA A 29 -20.52 -5.09 -31.81
CA ALA A 29 -19.44 -5.13 -30.85
C ALA A 29 -20.06 -4.74 -29.49
N PRO A 30 -19.83 -5.51 -28.41
CA PRO A 30 -20.23 -5.04 -27.09
C PRO A 30 -19.45 -3.74 -26.84
N LEU A 31 -20.20 -2.65 -26.75
CA LEU A 31 -19.68 -1.40 -26.23
C LEU A 31 -19.44 -1.63 -24.73
N GLN A 32 -18.29 -2.22 -24.36
CA GLN A 32 -17.76 -2.01 -23.03
C GLN A 32 -17.32 -0.55 -22.99
N ALA A 33 -18.26 0.34 -22.65
CA ALA A 33 -17.89 1.59 -22.03
C ALA A 33 -17.16 1.21 -20.74
N GLN A 34 -15.83 1.23 -20.77
CA GLN A 34 -15.04 1.22 -19.55
C GLN A 34 -15.51 2.42 -18.74
N ASP A 35 -16.14 2.14 -17.60
CA ASP A 35 -16.69 3.13 -16.70
C ASP A 35 -15.52 3.92 -16.11
N THR A 36 -15.22 5.08 -16.69
CA THR A 36 -14.08 5.96 -16.33
C THR A 36 -14.22 6.59 -14.95
N HIS A 37 -15.19 6.15 -14.14
CA HIS A 37 -15.54 6.70 -12.84
C HIS A 37 -15.26 5.79 -11.65
N ARG A 38 -14.77 4.56 -11.84
CA ARG A 38 -14.45 3.65 -10.73
C ARG A 38 -13.25 4.16 -9.92
N PRO A 39 -13.37 4.39 -8.59
CA PRO A 39 -12.22 4.66 -7.74
C PRO A 39 -11.19 3.55 -7.84
N ARG A 40 -9.91 3.93 -7.97
CA ARG A 40 -8.80 2.97 -8.01
C ARG A 40 -8.68 2.25 -6.67
N VAL A 41 -8.37 0.95 -6.70
CA VAL A 41 -8.06 0.14 -5.51
C VAL A 41 -6.59 -0.22 -5.54
N ILE A 42 -5.80 0.40 -4.64
CA ILE A 42 -4.35 0.19 -4.57
C ILE A 42 -4.01 -0.59 -3.31
N LEU A 43 -3.30 -1.71 -3.46
CA LEU A 43 -2.79 -2.51 -2.34
C LEU A 43 -1.27 -2.46 -2.32
N ASP A 44 -0.69 -1.76 -1.33
CA ASP A 44 0.77 -1.66 -1.13
C ASP A 44 1.56 -1.34 -2.43
N GLY A 45 1.00 -0.44 -3.25
CA GLY A 45 1.56 0.01 -4.52
C GLY A 45 1.11 -0.77 -5.76
N ARG A 46 0.31 -1.84 -5.62
CA ARG A 46 -0.27 -2.57 -6.74
C ARG A 46 -1.66 -2.07 -7.08
N ASP A 47 -1.94 -1.92 -8.37
CA ASP A 47 -3.29 -1.63 -8.84
C ASP A 47 -4.10 -2.93 -8.95
N LEU A 48 -5.13 -3.05 -8.12
CA LEU A 48 -6.06 -4.17 -8.08
C LEU A 48 -7.48 -3.76 -8.52
N THR A 49 -7.62 -2.59 -9.15
CA THR A 49 -8.92 -2.00 -9.48
C THR A 49 -9.80 -2.98 -10.24
N GLU A 50 -9.32 -3.52 -11.37
CA GLU A 50 -10.12 -4.43 -12.19
C GLU A 50 -10.49 -5.71 -11.45
N GLN A 51 -9.53 -6.32 -10.75
CA GLN A 51 -9.74 -7.59 -10.04
C GLN A 51 -10.72 -7.45 -8.88
N VAL A 52 -10.75 -6.30 -8.22
CA VAL A 52 -11.71 -6.04 -7.14
C VAL A 52 -13.11 -5.82 -7.70
N TYR A 53 -13.27 -5.07 -8.80
CA TYR A 53 -14.58 -4.86 -9.41
C TYR A 53 -15.12 -6.06 -10.22
N ASP A 54 -14.34 -7.14 -10.36
CA ASP A 54 -14.85 -8.44 -10.79
C ASP A 54 -15.69 -9.12 -9.69
N GLU A 55 -15.51 -8.73 -8.42
CA GLU A 55 -16.38 -9.14 -7.33
C GLU A 55 -17.70 -8.35 -7.36
N PRO A 56 -18.85 -8.97 -7.07
CA PRO A 56 -20.11 -8.25 -6.99
C PRO A 56 -20.08 -7.24 -5.83
N PRO A 57 -20.72 -6.06 -5.97
CA PRO A 57 -20.92 -5.15 -4.85
C PRO A 57 -21.61 -5.87 -3.68
N ILE A 58 -21.23 -5.50 -2.46
CA ILE A 58 -21.84 -6.03 -1.26
C ILE A 58 -23.15 -5.30 -1.02
N ASP A 59 -24.24 -6.07 -0.95
CA ASP A 59 -25.57 -5.54 -0.65
C ASP A 59 -25.66 -5.18 0.83
N VAL A 60 -25.62 -3.88 1.11
CA VAL A 60 -25.70 -3.30 2.44
C VAL A 60 -26.57 -2.05 2.37
N ALA A 61 -27.43 -1.85 3.37
CA ALA A 61 -28.23 -0.65 3.43
C ALA A 61 -27.30 0.59 3.52
N PRO A 62 -27.59 1.70 2.83
CA PRO A 62 -26.74 2.89 2.85
C PRO A 62 -26.38 3.38 4.27
N GLU A 63 -27.32 3.29 5.21
CA GLU A 63 -27.14 3.60 6.64
C GLU A 63 -26.20 2.64 7.38
N ASP A 64 -26.04 1.41 6.90
CA ASP A 64 -25.23 0.36 7.50
C ASP A 64 -23.79 0.32 6.96
N ILE A 65 -23.48 1.08 5.89
CA ILE A 65 -22.12 1.15 5.32
C ILE A 65 -21.10 1.59 6.40
N PRO A 66 -20.08 0.77 6.73
CA PRO A 66 -19.09 1.13 7.73
C PRO A 66 -18.19 2.29 7.29
N ASN A 67 -17.76 3.11 8.25
CA ASN A 67 -16.69 4.09 8.00
C ASN A 67 -15.32 3.41 8.17
N TYR A 68 -14.90 2.69 7.13
CA TYR A 68 -13.65 1.93 7.11
C TYR A 68 -12.41 2.79 7.38
N ARG A 69 -12.41 4.06 6.95
CA ARG A 69 -11.32 5.00 7.26
C ARG A 69 -11.24 5.32 8.74
N GLU A 70 -12.37 5.59 9.38
CA GLU A 70 -12.41 5.83 10.83
C GLU A 70 -11.99 4.59 11.61
N MET A 71 -12.51 3.41 11.23
CA MET A 71 -12.13 2.14 11.84
C MET A 71 -10.62 1.90 11.77
N MET A 72 -10.01 2.16 10.61
CA MET A 72 -8.55 2.05 10.43
C MET A 72 -7.79 3.12 11.23
N ARG A 73 -8.27 4.37 11.24
CA ARG A 73 -7.69 5.45 12.08
C ARG A 73 -7.69 5.08 13.55
N GLU A 74 -8.77 4.49 14.06
CA GLU A 74 -8.86 4.06 15.45
C GLU A 74 -7.83 2.98 15.79
N ILE A 75 -7.68 1.97 14.93
CA ILE A 75 -6.71 0.88 15.13
C ILE A 75 -5.29 1.46 15.18
N ILE A 76 -4.92 2.25 14.16
CA ILE A 76 -3.60 2.87 14.07
C ILE A 76 -3.36 3.81 15.26
N SER A 77 -4.34 4.63 15.63
CA SER A 77 -4.21 5.57 16.75
C SER A 77 -4.02 4.83 18.07
N LYS A 78 -4.77 3.76 18.34
CA LYS A 78 -4.62 2.94 19.55
C LYS A 78 -3.23 2.30 19.64
N LEU A 79 -2.73 1.73 18.53
CA LEU A 79 -1.39 1.15 18.48
C LEU A 79 -0.31 2.22 18.72
N ALA A 80 -0.44 3.40 18.09
CA ALA A 80 0.52 4.47 18.23
C ALA A 80 0.50 5.12 19.63
N GLU A 81 -0.69 5.33 20.20
CA GLU A 81 -0.88 5.81 21.57
C GLU A 81 -0.25 4.81 22.57
N TYR A 82 -0.48 3.50 22.41
CA TYR A 82 0.15 2.46 23.22
C TYR A 82 1.68 2.50 23.10
N GLY A 83 2.21 2.56 21.89
CA GLY A 83 3.65 2.62 21.64
C GLY A 83 4.30 3.83 22.30
N LYS A 84 3.73 5.02 22.10
CA LYS A 84 4.24 6.29 22.62
C LYS A 84 4.08 6.43 24.13
N ALA A 85 3.06 5.80 24.73
CA ALA A 85 2.91 5.76 26.18
C ALA A 85 4.03 4.94 26.84
N ARG A 86 4.50 3.87 26.17
CA ARG A 86 5.58 3.01 26.67
C ARG A 86 6.97 3.56 26.36
N ASP A 87 7.16 4.17 25.20
CA ASP A 87 8.37 4.88 24.81
C ASP A 87 8.01 6.15 24.02
N PRO A 88 8.13 7.35 24.61
CA PRO A 88 7.82 8.61 23.93
C PRO A 88 8.65 8.89 22.67
N ALA A 89 9.77 8.20 22.48
CA ALA A 89 10.60 8.31 21.27
C ALA A 89 10.17 7.33 20.16
N PHE A 90 9.25 6.39 20.45
CA PHE A 90 8.78 5.38 19.52
C PHE A 90 8.07 6.01 18.33
N ARG A 91 8.43 5.55 17.13
CA ARG A 91 7.92 6.10 15.88
C ARG A 91 6.89 5.19 15.23
N VAL A 92 5.82 5.79 14.73
CA VAL A 92 4.82 5.07 13.94
C VAL A 92 4.69 5.72 12.58
N LEU A 93 5.02 4.99 11.53
CA LEU A 93 4.74 5.38 10.15
C LEU A 93 3.62 4.51 9.59
N VAL A 94 2.87 5.05 8.64
CA VAL A 94 1.81 4.33 7.94
C VAL A 94 2.21 4.16 6.48
N ARG A 95 2.32 2.92 6.00
CA ARG A 95 2.55 2.62 4.59
C ARG A 95 1.23 2.68 3.82
N GLY A 96 1.23 3.46 2.75
CA GLY A 96 0.01 3.97 2.15
C GLY A 96 -0.75 4.87 3.12
N GLY A 97 -2.07 4.97 2.94
CA GLY A 97 -2.96 5.55 3.96
C GLY A 97 -2.91 7.07 4.13
N THR A 98 -2.27 7.85 3.25
CA THR A 98 -2.33 9.33 3.33
C THR A 98 -3.76 9.87 3.31
N MET A 99 -4.66 9.15 2.63
CA MET A 99 -6.10 9.39 2.60
C MET A 99 -6.79 9.34 3.97
N LEU A 100 -6.16 8.80 5.00
CA LEU A 100 -6.67 8.79 6.38
C LEU A 100 -6.36 10.10 7.12
N ALA A 101 -5.36 10.85 6.66
CA ALA A 101 -4.91 12.06 7.33
C ALA A 101 -5.91 13.21 7.20
N THR A 102 -6.68 13.25 6.12
CA THR A 102 -7.56 14.37 5.80
C THR A 102 -8.97 13.93 5.48
N GLN A 103 -9.93 14.81 5.76
CA GLN A 103 -11.35 14.58 5.49
C GLN A 103 -11.57 14.41 3.99
N SER A 104 -12.09 13.26 3.59
CA SER A 104 -12.45 13.01 2.19
C SER A 104 -13.89 13.36 1.86
N LYS A 105 -14.17 13.53 0.56
CA LYS A 105 -15.55 13.65 0.05
C LYS A 105 -16.38 12.43 0.46
N ARG A 106 -15.82 11.22 0.33
CA ARG A 106 -16.48 9.95 0.69
C ARG A 106 -16.92 9.95 2.15
N GLU A 107 -16.04 10.29 3.09
CA GLU A 107 -16.38 10.31 4.52
C GLU A 107 -17.46 11.33 4.84
N ARG A 108 -17.45 12.49 4.17
CA ARG A 108 -18.48 13.51 4.35
C ARG A 108 -19.83 13.03 3.81
N ASP A 109 -19.85 12.45 2.62
CA ASP A 109 -21.06 11.92 1.99
C ASP A 109 -21.64 10.77 2.82
N LEU A 110 -20.79 9.85 3.28
CA LEU A 110 -21.19 8.77 4.20
C LEU A 110 -21.76 9.32 5.50
N SER A 111 -21.16 10.37 6.07
CA SER A 111 -21.68 10.99 7.29
C SER A 111 -23.06 11.59 7.08
N ILE A 112 -23.30 12.25 5.94
CA ILE A 112 -24.62 12.80 5.56
C ILE A 112 -25.64 11.68 5.39
N LEU A 113 -25.26 10.61 4.71
CA LEU A 113 -26.11 9.46 4.43
C LEU A 113 -26.59 8.75 5.71
N LYS A 114 -25.71 8.63 6.72
CA LYS A 114 -25.99 7.92 7.98
C LYS A 114 -26.76 8.74 9.01
N ILE A 115 -27.09 10.00 8.73
CA ILE A 115 -27.76 10.87 9.71
C ILE A 115 -29.27 10.59 9.78
N PRO A 116 -29.80 10.30 10.99
CA PRO A 116 -31.24 10.26 11.18
C PRO A 116 -31.87 11.65 10.96
N PRO A 117 -33.10 11.73 10.41
CA PRO A 117 -33.81 12.99 10.25
C PRO A 117 -33.87 13.80 11.55
N GLY A 118 -33.46 15.08 11.48
CA GLY A 118 -33.50 16.00 12.62
C GLY A 118 -32.28 15.97 13.56
N VAL A 119 -31.30 15.11 13.29
CA VAL A 119 -30.04 15.06 14.06
C VAL A 119 -28.97 15.92 13.36
N PRO A 120 -28.25 16.81 14.08
CA PRO A 120 -27.17 17.59 13.47
C PRO A 120 -25.94 16.72 13.17
N LEU A 121 -25.19 17.10 12.12
CA LEU A 121 -23.89 16.51 11.79
C LEU A 121 -22.91 16.64 12.97
N SER A 122 -22.10 15.60 13.19
CA SER A 122 -20.98 15.68 14.13
C SER A 122 -19.95 16.73 13.66
N GLN A 123 -19.16 17.27 14.59
CA GLN A 123 -18.10 18.23 14.22
C GLN A 123 -17.08 17.64 13.25
N GLU A 124 -16.82 16.34 13.35
CA GLU A 124 -15.94 15.62 12.42
C GLU A 124 -16.56 15.53 11.02
N ALA A 125 -17.85 15.23 10.92
CA ALA A 125 -18.57 15.21 9.64
C ALA A 125 -18.66 16.60 8.97
N LEU A 126 -18.51 17.67 9.76
CA LEU A 126 -18.49 19.06 9.29
C LEU A 126 -17.10 19.56 8.89
N LEU A 127 -16.06 18.73 9.00
CA LEU A 127 -14.73 19.11 8.54
C LEU A 127 -14.76 19.45 7.04
N PRO A 128 -14.13 20.56 6.61
CA PRO A 128 -13.92 20.83 5.19
C PRO A 128 -13.17 19.67 4.52
N ILE A 129 -13.47 19.36 3.26
CA ILE A 129 -12.65 18.40 2.49
C ILE A 129 -11.19 18.87 2.51
N GLY A 130 -10.28 17.95 2.79
CA GLY A 130 -8.85 18.22 2.94
C GLY A 130 -8.44 18.72 4.33
N ALA A 131 -9.38 18.94 5.26
CA ALA A 131 -9.05 19.29 6.63
C ALA A 131 -8.42 18.10 7.36
N LEU A 132 -7.40 18.36 8.18
CA LEU A 132 -6.65 17.33 8.88
C LEU A 132 -7.47 16.70 10.03
N HIS A 133 -7.49 15.38 10.12
CA HIS A 133 -7.94 14.65 11.31
C HIS A 133 -6.88 14.78 12.41
N ARG A 134 -6.95 15.87 13.18
CA ARG A 134 -5.92 16.26 14.16
C ARG A 134 -5.57 15.18 15.18
N ARG A 135 -6.54 14.36 15.59
CA ARG A 135 -6.29 13.27 16.54
C ARG A 135 -5.37 12.21 15.91
N PHE A 136 -5.75 11.71 14.75
CA PHE A 136 -4.95 10.75 13.99
C PHE A 136 -3.58 11.33 13.62
N ALA A 137 -3.55 12.59 13.17
CA ALA A 137 -2.31 13.26 12.79
C ALA A 137 -1.30 13.39 13.94
N ARG A 138 -1.77 13.56 15.18
CA ARG A 138 -0.90 13.57 16.37
C ARG A 138 -0.43 12.18 16.79
N ALA A 139 -1.16 11.14 16.41
CA ALA A 139 -0.85 9.78 16.81
C ALA A 139 0.36 9.23 16.05
N ILE A 140 0.51 9.53 14.75
CA ILE A 140 1.58 9.00 13.90
C ILE A 140 2.70 10.03 13.63
N ASP A 141 3.83 9.58 13.07
CA ASP A 141 5.01 10.41 12.79
C ASP A 141 5.22 10.66 11.28
N GLY A 142 4.55 9.90 10.40
CA GLY A 142 4.74 10.04 8.96
C GLY A 142 4.17 8.91 8.12
N PHE A 143 4.48 8.96 6.83
CA PHE A 143 3.97 8.05 5.82
C PHE A 143 5.08 7.38 5.02
N VAL A 144 4.83 6.14 4.60
CA VAL A 144 5.62 5.44 3.59
C VAL A 144 4.78 5.34 2.33
N LEU A 145 5.23 5.99 1.27
CA LEU A 145 4.58 5.98 -0.03
C LEU A 145 5.07 4.80 -0.87
N ASP A 146 4.26 4.37 -1.81
CA ASP A 146 4.64 3.38 -2.80
C ASP A 146 4.59 4.01 -4.20
N ARG A 147 5.65 3.78 -4.98
CA ARG A 147 5.75 4.13 -6.40
C ARG A 147 5.48 5.61 -6.72
N ARG A 148 5.81 6.53 -5.81
CA ARG A 148 5.55 7.96 -6.00
C ARG A 148 6.31 8.53 -7.20
N TYR A 149 7.54 8.09 -7.44
CA TYR A 149 8.46 8.73 -8.38
C TYR A 149 8.78 7.89 -9.61
N CYS A 150 8.69 6.56 -9.52
CA CYS A 150 8.94 5.64 -10.62
C CYS A 150 7.66 5.19 -11.35
N ASP A 151 6.47 5.55 -10.87
CA ASP A 151 5.18 5.33 -11.56
C ASP A 151 4.55 6.67 -11.98
N PRO A 152 4.27 6.86 -13.28
CA PRO A 152 3.58 8.08 -13.76
C PRO A 152 2.15 8.22 -13.22
N ASN A 153 1.54 7.15 -12.73
CA ASN A 153 0.18 7.11 -12.20
C ASN A 153 0.14 7.08 -10.66
N ALA A 154 1.18 7.59 -10.00
CA ALA A 154 1.22 7.69 -8.54
C ALA A 154 -0.03 8.39 -7.98
N LEU A 155 -0.68 7.78 -6.97
CA LEU A 155 -1.89 8.35 -6.36
C LEU A 155 -1.62 9.63 -5.58
N VAL A 156 -0.53 9.66 -4.82
CA VAL A 156 -0.20 10.76 -3.92
C VAL A 156 0.49 11.85 -4.73
N THR A 157 -0.01 13.07 -4.65
CA THR A 157 0.53 14.21 -5.42
C THR A 157 1.63 14.96 -4.66
N THR A 158 2.44 15.78 -5.35
CA THR A 158 3.43 16.66 -4.66
C THR A 158 2.74 17.68 -3.77
N ASP A 159 1.55 18.17 -4.15
CA ASP A 159 0.78 19.11 -3.34
C ASP A 159 0.27 18.48 -2.04
N GLU A 160 -0.17 17.22 -2.09
CA GLU A 160 -0.57 16.45 -0.92
C GLU A 160 0.63 16.21 0.01
N ILE A 161 1.78 15.81 -0.53
CA ILE A 161 3.04 15.68 0.23
C ILE A 161 3.39 17.01 0.88
N ALA A 162 3.38 18.12 0.13
CA ALA A 162 3.71 19.43 0.65
C ALA A 162 2.73 19.88 1.75
N LEU A 163 1.44 19.59 1.62
CA LEU A 163 0.43 19.85 2.65
C LEU A 163 0.76 19.09 3.93
N LEU A 164 0.93 17.77 3.85
CA LEU A 164 1.18 16.93 5.02
C LEU A 164 2.55 17.23 5.66
N LYS A 165 3.55 17.59 4.87
CA LYS A 165 4.85 18.03 5.41
C LYS A 165 4.76 19.32 6.22
N ARG A 166 3.87 20.26 5.87
CA ARG A 166 3.64 21.46 6.69
C ARG A 166 3.06 21.13 8.06
N GLU A 167 2.37 20.00 8.19
CA GLU A 167 1.88 19.45 9.46
C GLU A 167 2.95 18.65 10.21
N GLY A 168 4.17 18.54 9.67
CA GLY A 168 5.32 17.92 10.34
C GLY A 168 5.53 16.44 10.04
N PHE A 169 4.78 15.85 9.11
CA PHE A 169 4.93 14.43 8.78
C PHE A 169 6.26 14.13 8.07
N PHE A 170 6.89 13.03 8.49
CA PHE A 170 8.03 12.43 7.81
C PHE A 170 7.57 11.58 6.61
N PHE A 171 8.37 11.53 5.55
CA PHE A 171 8.02 10.78 4.34
C PHE A 171 9.17 9.89 3.86
N ILE A 172 8.82 8.64 3.60
CA ILE A 172 9.62 7.67 2.83
C ILE A 172 8.85 7.36 1.55
N SER A 173 9.54 7.06 0.45
CA SER A 173 8.94 6.40 -0.71
C SER A 173 9.69 5.14 -1.09
N LEU A 174 8.94 4.08 -1.37
CA LEU A 174 9.43 2.80 -1.89
C LEU A 174 9.21 2.76 -3.40
N GLU A 175 10.30 2.74 -4.17
CA GLU A 175 10.29 2.87 -5.62
C GLU A 175 10.88 1.64 -6.32
N PRO A 176 10.06 0.68 -6.76
CA PRO A 176 10.40 -0.20 -7.86
C PRO A 176 10.57 0.64 -9.13
N CYS A 177 11.79 0.68 -9.66
CA CYS A 177 12.16 1.44 -10.83
C CYS A 177 12.62 0.51 -11.94
N ALA A 178 12.36 0.90 -13.20
CA ALA A 178 12.72 0.12 -14.37
C ALA A 178 14.25 -0.05 -14.53
N ASP A 179 15.02 0.98 -14.16
CA ASP A 179 16.48 0.97 -14.25
C ASP A 179 17.14 1.94 -13.25
N GLU A 180 18.48 1.90 -13.19
CA GLU A 180 19.28 2.76 -12.32
C GLU A 180 19.21 4.25 -12.68
N ALA A 181 18.91 4.61 -13.93
CA ALA A 181 18.75 6.01 -14.32
C ALA A 181 17.45 6.59 -13.74
N GLN A 182 16.35 5.83 -13.86
CA GLN A 182 15.08 6.16 -13.22
C GLN A 182 15.22 6.19 -11.69
N ALA A 183 15.92 5.21 -11.10
CA ALA A 183 16.19 5.19 -9.66
C ALA A 183 16.93 6.45 -9.18
N ARG A 184 17.98 6.90 -9.90
CA ARG A 184 18.66 8.17 -9.58
C ARG A 184 17.75 9.39 -9.72
N ALA A 185 16.91 9.41 -10.75
CA ALA A 185 15.94 10.49 -10.95
C ALA A 185 14.91 10.53 -9.82
N ALA A 186 14.41 9.38 -9.39
CA ALA A 186 13.48 9.25 -8.27
C ALA A 186 14.09 9.75 -6.95
N VAL A 187 15.33 9.37 -6.64
CA VAL A 187 16.04 9.89 -5.45
C VAL A 187 16.19 11.41 -5.51
N SER A 188 16.56 11.97 -6.67
CA SER A 188 16.69 13.43 -6.83
C SER A 188 15.36 14.16 -6.72
N ALA A 189 14.27 13.60 -7.27
CA ALA A 189 12.94 14.16 -7.15
C ALA A 189 12.45 14.12 -5.70
N GLY A 190 12.61 12.99 -5.02
CA GLY A 190 12.30 12.86 -3.60
C GLY A 190 13.06 13.84 -2.73
N GLN A 191 14.37 14.04 -2.96
CA GLN A 191 15.15 15.05 -2.23
C GLN A 191 14.58 16.47 -2.37
N LYS A 192 14.08 16.85 -3.56
CA LYS A 192 13.45 18.16 -3.78
C LYS A 192 12.14 18.30 -3.00
N ASP A 193 11.36 17.23 -2.93
CA ASP A 193 10.14 17.17 -2.13
C ASP A 193 10.44 16.95 -0.63
N GLY A 194 11.70 16.70 -0.27
CA GLY A 194 12.19 16.26 1.02
C GLY A 194 11.55 14.95 1.50
N VAL A 195 11.38 14.01 0.59
CA VAL A 195 10.98 12.61 0.80
C VAL A 195 12.23 11.75 0.69
N MET A 196 12.40 10.82 1.64
CA MET A 196 13.50 9.86 1.58
C MET A 196 13.12 8.70 0.66
N VAL A 197 13.91 8.47 -0.38
CA VAL A 197 13.56 7.47 -1.41
C VAL A 197 14.45 6.25 -1.31
N ALA A 198 13.82 5.08 -1.18
CA ALA A 198 14.46 3.79 -1.36
C ALA A 198 14.04 3.22 -2.72
N THR A 199 15.01 2.81 -3.53
CA THR A 199 14.77 2.29 -4.88
C THR A 199 15.16 0.82 -4.99
N THR A 200 14.47 0.07 -5.83
CA THR A 200 14.89 -1.26 -6.28
C THR A 200 14.71 -1.37 -7.79
N THR A 201 15.60 -2.10 -8.46
CA THR A 201 15.49 -2.42 -9.90
C THR A 201 15.19 -3.91 -10.12
N GLU A 202 14.87 -4.62 -9.03
CA GLU A 202 14.51 -6.03 -9.10
C GLU A 202 13.14 -6.20 -9.78
N PRO A 203 12.98 -7.18 -10.69
CA PRO A 203 11.75 -7.36 -11.48
C PRO A 203 10.47 -7.57 -10.65
N ASP A 204 10.59 -8.18 -9.47
CA ASP A 204 9.49 -8.41 -8.53
C ASP A 204 9.27 -7.22 -7.58
N GLY A 205 10.02 -6.11 -7.76
CA GLY A 205 9.94 -4.92 -6.91
C GLY A 205 10.39 -5.19 -5.47
N VAL A 206 11.13 -6.27 -5.24
CA VAL A 206 11.51 -6.69 -3.91
C VAL A 206 12.63 -5.82 -3.35
N PHE A 207 12.40 -5.30 -2.16
CA PHE A 207 13.43 -4.64 -1.34
C PHE A 207 14.22 -5.68 -0.55
N ALA A 208 15.00 -6.49 -1.28
CA ALA A 208 16.11 -7.20 -0.66
C ALA A 208 17.21 -6.17 -0.33
N PRO A 209 17.91 -6.27 0.80
CA PRO A 209 18.95 -5.31 1.15
C PRO A 209 20.18 -5.48 0.22
N THR A 210 20.12 -4.87 -0.96
CA THR A 210 21.27 -4.61 -1.84
C THR A 210 21.88 -3.28 -1.44
N ALA A 211 22.58 -3.28 -0.30
CA ALA A 211 23.18 -2.07 0.24
C ALA A 211 24.22 -1.50 -0.74
N LYS A 212 24.09 -0.22 -1.09
CA LYS A 212 25.18 0.54 -1.70
C LYS A 212 26.14 0.92 -0.55
N ILE A 213 27.42 0.57 -0.69
CA ILE A 213 28.44 0.80 0.33
C ILE A 213 29.57 1.63 -0.32
N PRO A 214 29.80 2.89 0.12
CA PRO A 214 29.03 3.65 1.11
C PRO A 214 27.63 4.07 0.61
N PRO A 215 26.67 4.36 1.51
CA PRO A 215 25.38 4.91 1.12
C PRO A 215 25.51 6.37 0.64
N ALA A 216 24.60 6.80 -0.24
CA ALA A 216 24.50 8.21 -0.59
C ALA A 216 24.14 9.04 0.65
N GLN A 217 24.75 10.22 0.81
CA GLN A 217 24.57 11.08 1.98
C GLN A 217 24.91 10.39 3.31
N GLU A 218 25.93 9.54 3.33
CA GLU A 218 26.42 8.90 4.56
C GLU A 218 26.71 9.94 5.65
N SER A 219 26.26 9.66 6.88
CA SER A 219 26.52 10.51 8.03
C SER A 219 27.24 9.74 9.13
N PRO A 220 28.37 10.26 9.66
CA PRO A 220 29.10 9.61 10.76
C PRO A 220 28.45 9.87 12.13
N GLY A 221 27.46 10.76 12.22
CA GLY A 221 26.83 11.16 13.47
C GLY A 221 25.72 10.20 13.94
N PRO A 222 25.36 10.24 15.23
CA PRO A 222 24.23 9.49 15.77
C PRO A 222 22.89 10.06 15.28
N ILE A 223 21.95 9.16 15.01
CA ILE A 223 20.56 9.48 14.62
C ILE A 223 19.62 9.11 15.78
N THR A 224 18.93 10.11 16.31
CA THR A 224 18.00 9.98 17.45
C THR A 224 16.56 10.38 17.10
N SER A 225 16.33 10.92 15.90
CA SER A 225 15.00 11.27 15.40
C SER A 225 14.91 11.10 13.88
N LEU A 226 13.70 10.92 13.35
CA LEU A 226 13.47 10.72 11.91
C LEU A 226 14.00 11.89 11.07
N GLY A 227 13.83 13.13 11.53
CA GLY A 227 14.28 14.33 10.80
C GLY A 227 15.79 14.48 10.65
N GLN A 228 16.59 13.69 11.40
CA GLN A 228 18.05 13.66 11.25
C GLN A 228 18.53 12.67 10.19
N ALA A 229 17.70 11.68 9.84
CA ALA A 229 18.06 10.67 8.87
C ALA A 229 18.12 11.27 7.46
N ARG A 230 19.17 10.93 6.71
CA ARG A 230 19.40 11.42 5.34
C ARG A 230 19.41 10.32 4.29
N ASN A 231 19.46 9.06 4.73
CA ASN A 231 19.45 7.89 3.87
C ASN A 231 18.77 6.70 4.58
N LEU A 232 18.26 5.77 3.78
CA LEU A 232 17.48 4.63 4.23
C LEU A 232 17.92 3.38 3.48
N LEU A 233 18.00 2.26 4.21
CA LEU A 233 18.05 0.92 3.63
C LEU A 233 16.78 0.17 3.99
N VAL A 234 16.17 -0.43 2.97
CA VAL A 234 14.95 -1.24 3.12
C VAL A 234 15.31 -2.70 2.92
N GLY A 235 14.93 -3.54 3.88
CA GLY A 235 15.17 -4.98 3.89
C GLY A 235 13.89 -5.74 4.22
N LEU A 236 12.90 -5.65 3.34
CA LEU A 236 11.58 -6.31 3.51
C LEU A 236 11.55 -7.73 2.93
N SER A 237 12.62 -8.18 2.28
CA SER A 237 12.76 -9.55 1.80
C SER A 237 14.08 -10.17 2.21
N THR A 238 13.98 -11.43 2.62
CA THR A 238 15.12 -12.23 3.08
C THR A 238 15.48 -13.36 2.12
N ARG A 239 14.82 -13.45 0.96
CA ARG A 239 14.92 -14.60 0.03
C ARG A 239 16.34 -14.84 -0.48
N ARG A 240 17.18 -13.80 -0.51
CA ARG A 240 18.58 -13.85 -0.96
C ARG A 240 19.56 -14.44 0.05
N PHE A 241 19.13 -14.66 1.29
CA PHE A 241 20.01 -15.10 2.36
C PHE A 241 19.71 -16.55 2.75
N GLU A 242 20.79 -17.32 2.87
CA GLU A 242 20.72 -18.71 3.31
C GLU A 242 20.34 -18.81 4.79
N THR A 243 20.84 -17.90 5.62
CA THR A 243 20.65 -17.90 7.08
C THR A 243 20.24 -16.52 7.61
N LYS A 244 19.58 -16.53 8.78
CA LYS A 244 19.24 -15.30 9.51
C LYS A 244 20.48 -14.46 9.84
N ASP A 245 21.56 -15.11 10.26
CA ASP A 245 22.80 -14.42 10.62
C ASP A 245 23.46 -13.74 9.41
N ALA A 246 23.43 -14.36 8.23
CA ALA A 246 23.94 -13.73 7.01
C ALA A 246 23.14 -12.48 6.63
N TRP A 247 21.81 -12.54 6.77
CA TRP A 247 20.94 -11.40 6.54
C TRP A 247 21.18 -10.26 7.55
N VAL A 248 21.22 -10.57 8.85
CA VAL A 248 21.51 -9.59 9.90
C VAL A 248 22.88 -8.95 9.69
N ALA A 249 23.90 -9.75 9.36
CA ALA A 249 25.25 -9.25 9.08
C ALA A 249 25.29 -8.30 7.86
N ALA A 250 24.49 -8.56 6.83
CA ALA A 250 24.40 -7.69 5.66
C ALA A 250 23.80 -6.32 6.00
N LEU A 251 22.87 -6.24 6.95
CA LEU A 251 22.31 -4.99 7.46
C LEU A 251 23.27 -4.28 8.42
N ASP A 252 23.92 -5.03 9.31
CA ASP A 252 24.83 -4.55 10.35
C ASP A 252 26.05 -3.80 9.76
N ARG A 253 26.61 -4.32 8.67
CA ARG A 253 27.82 -3.78 8.01
C ARG A 253 27.60 -2.51 7.18
N THR A 254 26.54 -1.75 7.46
CA THR A 254 26.17 -0.57 6.67
C THR A 254 26.08 0.68 7.54
N ASN A 255 26.20 1.85 6.91
CA ASN A 255 26.16 3.16 7.59
C ASN A 255 24.88 3.95 7.30
N TYR A 256 23.80 3.24 6.96
CA TYR A 256 22.51 3.89 6.75
C TYR A 256 21.96 4.48 8.06
N ASP A 257 21.32 5.65 7.97
CA ASP A 257 20.73 6.39 9.10
C ASP A 257 19.44 5.74 9.61
N LEU A 258 18.69 5.13 8.70
CA LEU A 258 17.44 4.44 8.96
C LEU A 258 17.46 3.06 8.31
N LEU A 259 17.02 2.05 9.06
CA LEU A 259 16.67 0.74 8.51
C LEU A 259 15.15 0.55 8.61
N LEU A 260 14.52 0.12 7.51
CA LEU A 260 13.16 -0.42 7.51
C LEU A 260 13.23 -1.89 7.11
N ILE A 261 12.91 -2.80 8.02
CA ILE A 261 13.09 -4.23 7.80
C ILE A 261 11.84 -5.04 8.12
N ASP A 262 11.72 -6.20 7.47
CA ASP A 262 10.84 -7.24 8.02
C ASP A 262 11.44 -7.71 9.36
N PRO A 263 10.65 -7.90 10.42
CA PRO A 263 11.19 -8.40 11.67
C PRO A 263 11.41 -9.92 11.71
N PHE A 264 10.97 -10.66 10.69
CA PHE A 264 11.08 -12.11 10.59
C PHE A 264 11.95 -12.53 9.40
N PHE A 265 12.91 -13.41 9.67
CA PHE A 265 13.61 -14.14 8.63
C PHE A 265 12.68 -15.21 8.05
N ARG A 266 12.48 -15.18 6.73
CA ARG A 266 11.59 -16.10 6.00
C ARG A 266 10.21 -16.21 6.64
N ASN A 267 9.65 -15.07 7.06
CA ASN A 267 8.29 -14.91 7.59
C ASN A 267 7.98 -15.60 8.94
N ILE A 268 8.84 -16.50 9.42
CA ILE A 268 8.59 -17.31 10.63
C ILE A 268 9.60 -17.09 11.77
N ASP A 269 10.86 -16.75 11.47
CA ASP A 269 11.93 -16.74 12.48
C ASP A 269 12.26 -15.30 12.90
N PRO A 270 11.79 -14.82 14.07
CA PRO A 270 11.98 -13.43 14.48
C PRO A 270 13.46 -13.10 14.74
N LEU A 271 13.81 -11.84 14.53
CA LEU A 271 15.03 -11.28 15.12
C LEU A 271 14.93 -11.28 16.64
N THR A 272 16.07 -11.44 17.30
CA THR A 272 16.19 -11.38 18.76
C THR A 272 16.54 -9.95 19.22
N ALA A 273 16.25 -9.62 20.48
CA ALA A 273 16.59 -8.31 21.04
C ALA A 273 18.10 -7.96 20.91
N PRO A 274 19.06 -8.89 21.11
CA PRO A 274 20.46 -8.62 20.83
C PRO A 274 20.76 -8.28 19.37
N GLN A 275 20.09 -8.96 18.41
CA GLN A 275 20.25 -8.67 16.98
C GLN A 275 19.69 -7.29 16.64
N VAL A 276 18.49 -6.95 17.11
CA VAL A 276 17.91 -5.60 16.90
C VAL A 276 18.80 -4.53 17.53
N LYS A 277 19.32 -4.77 18.74
CA LYS A 277 20.26 -3.86 19.41
C LYS A 277 21.54 -3.65 18.59
N ALA A 278 22.12 -4.71 18.03
CA ALA A 278 23.29 -4.60 17.16
C ALA A 278 22.97 -3.73 15.93
N LEU A 279 21.83 -3.99 15.28
CA LEU A 279 21.37 -3.21 14.13
C LEU A 279 21.12 -1.73 14.43
N LYS A 280 21.01 -1.30 15.70
CA LYS A 280 20.88 0.13 16.05
C LYS A 280 22.21 0.88 16.03
N THR A 281 23.30 0.19 15.71
CA THR A 281 24.64 0.76 15.53
C THR A 281 25.05 0.62 14.06
N LYS A 282 25.55 1.71 13.48
CA LYS A 282 26.16 1.74 12.14
C LYS A 282 27.51 1.02 12.18
N ALA A 283 28.03 0.59 11.03
CA ALA A 283 29.38 0.02 10.95
C ALA A 283 30.48 0.99 11.47
N VAL A 284 30.27 2.31 11.35
CA VAL A 284 31.15 3.36 11.92
C VAL A 284 30.96 3.58 13.43
N GLY A 285 30.11 2.82 14.10
CA GLY A 285 29.89 2.87 15.55
C GLY A 285 28.85 3.89 16.02
N ALA A 286 28.36 4.77 15.14
CA ALA A 286 27.31 5.73 15.48
C ALA A 286 25.92 5.10 15.50
N ARG A 287 25.01 5.66 16.31
CA ARG A 287 23.62 5.20 16.40
C ARG A 287 22.84 5.43 15.08
N ARG A 288 21.98 4.49 14.71
CA ARG A 288 20.93 4.63 13.68
C ARG A 288 19.57 4.21 14.23
N LEU A 289 18.50 4.51 13.49
CA LEU A 289 17.14 4.05 13.81
C LEU A 289 16.81 2.77 13.06
N VAL A 290 16.10 1.84 13.71
CA VAL A 290 15.61 0.59 13.10
C VAL A 290 14.10 0.48 13.27
N LEU A 291 13.37 0.45 12.16
CA LEU A 291 11.92 0.30 12.10
C LEU A 291 11.54 -1.10 11.63
N ALA A 292 10.56 -1.71 12.29
CA ALA A 292 9.97 -2.98 11.87
C ALA A 292 8.71 -2.74 11.02
N ARG A 293 8.53 -3.52 9.95
CA ARG A 293 7.22 -3.63 9.30
C ARG A 293 6.27 -4.46 10.14
N LEU A 294 5.00 -4.03 10.24
CA LEU A 294 3.88 -4.81 10.74
C LEU A 294 2.66 -4.65 9.84
N THR A 295 2.23 -5.73 9.18
CA THR A 295 1.01 -5.74 8.35
C THR A 295 -0.23 -5.86 9.23
N ILE A 296 -1.22 -4.98 9.03
CA ILE A 296 -2.43 -4.91 9.85
C ILE A 296 -3.74 -5.11 9.08
N GLY A 297 -3.71 -5.00 7.74
CA GLY A 297 -4.91 -5.12 6.89
C GLY A 297 -4.97 -6.37 6.00
N LEU A 298 -3.97 -7.25 6.09
CA LEU A 298 -3.85 -8.48 5.29
C LEU A 298 -3.30 -9.61 6.16
N ALA A 299 -3.66 -10.85 5.84
CA ALA A 299 -3.02 -12.05 6.38
C ALA A 299 -2.16 -12.75 5.33
N ASP A 300 -1.13 -13.46 5.78
CA ASP A 300 -0.16 -14.18 4.94
C ASP A 300 0.08 -15.57 5.56
N ASP A 301 -0.17 -16.62 4.79
CA ASP A 301 -0.11 -18.01 5.27
C ASP A 301 1.30 -18.55 5.51
N THR A 302 2.31 -17.79 5.10
CA THR A 302 3.70 -18.10 5.37
C THR A 302 4.20 -17.48 6.68
N ARG A 303 3.36 -16.72 7.40
CA ARG A 303 3.74 -16.01 8.63
C ARG A 303 3.65 -16.88 9.87
N TYR A 304 4.49 -16.54 10.86
CA TYR A 304 4.58 -17.21 12.16
C TYR A 304 3.24 -17.41 12.92
N TYR A 305 2.24 -16.57 12.69
CA TYR A 305 0.94 -16.66 13.37
C TYR A 305 -0.06 -17.57 12.66
N TRP A 306 0.21 -17.93 11.40
CA TRP A 306 -0.71 -18.72 10.59
C TRP A 306 -0.88 -20.12 11.16
N LYS A 307 -2.12 -20.61 11.15
CA LYS A 307 -2.42 -21.98 11.55
C LYS A 307 -2.78 -22.82 10.31
N PRO A 308 -2.22 -24.04 10.15
CA PRO A 308 -2.44 -24.85 8.95
C PRO A 308 -3.91 -25.15 8.64
N GLU A 309 -4.79 -25.17 9.65
CA GLU A 309 -6.23 -25.39 9.51
C GLU A 309 -7.02 -24.16 9.05
N TRP A 310 -6.37 -23.00 8.91
CA TRP A 310 -7.03 -21.77 8.47
C TRP A 310 -7.28 -21.77 6.97
N THR A 311 -8.49 -21.35 6.60
CA THR A 311 -8.98 -21.23 5.23
C THR A 311 -9.89 -20.01 5.13
N VAL A 312 -10.27 -19.61 3.92
CA VAL A 312 -11.30 -18.58 3.73
C VAL A 312 -12.59 -18.99 4.45
N GLY A 313 -13.11 -18.10 5.29
CA GLY A 313 -14.27 -18.32 6.15
C GLY A 313 -13.96 -18.99 7.50
N ASN A 314 -12.75 -19.51 7.72
CA ASN A 314 -12.34 -20.11 8.99
C ASN A 314 -10.87 -19.81 9.32
N PRO A 315 -10.57 -18.89 10.24
CA PRO A 315 -11.49 -18.12 11.07
C PRO A 315 -12.32 -17.12 10.23
N PRO A 316 -13.46 -16.64 10.78
CA PRO A 316 -14.40 -15.79 10.04
C PRO A 316 -13.81 -14.45 9.60
N TRP A 317 -12.66 -14.06 10.16
CA TRP A 317 -11.96 -12.86 9.74
C TRP A 317 -11.12 -13.04 8.47
N ILE A 318 -10.92 -14.24 7.94
CA ILE A 318 -10.33 -14.47 6.62
C ILE A 318 -11.46 -14.47 5.58
N VAL A 319 -11.54 -13.42 4.78
CA VAL A 319 -12.72 -13.17 3.93
C VAL A 319 -12.51 -13.49 2.45
N GLY A 320 -11.26 -13.66 2.00
CA GLY A 320 -10.97 -14.02 0.62
C GLY A 320 -9.49 -14.04 0.29
N PHE A 321 -9.14 -14.43 -0.94
CA PHE A 321 -7.77 -14.38 -1.45
C PHE A 321 -7.49 -13.03 -2.10
N VAL A 322 -6.26 -12.54 -1.97
CA VAL A 322 -5.80 -11.36 -2.72
C VAL A 322 -5.42 -11.79 -4.14
N PRO A 323 -6.04 -11.20 -5.19
CA PRO A 323 -5.74 -11.56 -6.57
C PRO A 323 -4.26 -11.38 -6.93
N GLY A 324 -3.63 -12.46 -7.43
CA GLY A 324 -2.23 -12.45 -7.84
C GLY A 324 -1.23 -12.35 -6.68
N GLU A 325 -1.63 -12.74 -5.46
CA GLU A 325 -0.73 -12.97 -4.33
C GLU A 325 -1.02 -14.31 -3.67
N ASP A 326 -0.25 -15.32 -4.07
CA ASP A 326 -0.36 -16.64 -3.46
C ASP A 326 -0.09 -16.56 -1.95
N GLY A 327 -1.03 -17.10 -1.18
CA GLY A 327 -0.95 -17.14 0.27
C GLY A 327 -1.23 -15.82 0.99
N VAL A 328 -1.71 -14.79 0.29
CA VAL A 328 -2.14 -13.53 0.91
C VAL A 328 -3.67 -13.43 0.87
N TYR A 329 -4.25 -13.01 1.99
CA TYR A 329 -5.69 -13.05 2.23
C TYR A 329 -6.23 -11.68 2.61
N TRP A 330 -7.37 -11.34 2.01
CA TRP A 330 -8.25 -10.30 2.52
C TRP A 330 -8.79 -10.72 3.88
N ILE A 331 -8.85 -9.75 4.80
CA ILE A 331 -9.32 -9.98 6.15
C ILE A 331 -10.33 -8.91 6.59
N ASN A 332 -11.19 -9.27 7.55
CA ASN A 332 -11.85 -8.28 8.38
C ASN A 332 -10.84 -7.79 9.44
N TYR A 333 -10.13 -6.71 9.12
CA TYR A 333 -9.09 -6.13 9.99
C TYR A 333 -9.61 -5.55 11.31
N THR A 334 -10.93 -5.48 11.50
CA THR A 334 -11.54 -5.06 12.77
C THR A 334 -11.98 -6.20 13.67
N HIS A 335 -11.83 -7.45 13.21
CA HIS A 335 -12.22 -8.61 13.99
C HIS A 335 -11.35 -8.74 15.26
N PRO A 336 -11.94 -8.98 16.45
CA PRO A 336 -11.19 -9.02 17.71
C PRO A 336 -10.03 -10.03 17.74
N ASP A 337 -10.22 -11.22 17.16
CA ASP A 337 -9.16 -12.24 17.11
C ASP A 337 -7.96 -11.78 16.25
N TRP A 338 -8.22 -11.11 15.13
CA TRP A 338 -7.16 -10.53 14.31
C TRP A 338 -6.44 -9.40 15.06
N LEU A 339 -7.20 -8.49 15.69
CA LEU A 339 -6.64 -7.41 16.49
C LEU A 339 -5.81 -7.92 17.67
N THR A 340 -6.15 -9.09 18.22
CA THR A 340 -5.35 -9.76 19.25
C THR A 340 -3.99 -10.18 18.71
N LEU A 341 -3.92 -10.75 17.50
CA LEU A 341 -2.66 -11.10 16.84
C LEU A 341 -1.82 -9.85 16.55
N VAL A 342 -2.43 -8.81 16.00
CA VAL A 342 -1.76 -7.53 15.70
C VAL A 342 -1.22 -6.87 16.98
N GLY A 343 -2.02 -6.83 18.05
CA GLY A 343 -1.62 -6.24 19.32
C GLY A 343 -0.45 -6.99 19.97
N ALA A 344 -0.49 -8.33 19.97
CA ALA A 344 0.61 -9.15 20.46
C ALA A 344 1.89 -8.96 19.63
N ALA A 345 1.76 -8.92 18.31
CA ALA A 345 2.88 -8.65 17.41
C ALA A 345 3.50 -7.27 17.67
N PHE A 346 2.67 -6.23 17.75
CA PHE A 346 3.13 -4.86 18.01
C PHE A 346 3.88 -4.76 19.33
N ALA A 347 3.33 -5.32 20.42
CA ALA A 347 3.99 -5.35 21.73
C ALA A 347 5.30 -6.14 21.70
N GLY A 348 5.33 -7.31 21.04
CA GLY A 348 6.54 -8.12 20.90
C GLY A 348 7.65 -7.40 20.13
N LEU A 349 7.32 -6.68 19.06
CA LEU A 349 8.29 -5.85 18.33
C LEU A 349 8.85 -4.72 19.21
N MET A 350 8.03 -4.12 20.07
CA MET A 350 8.54 -3.17 21.07
C MET A 350 9.47 -3.85 22.09
N ASP A 351 9.13 -5.05 22.57
CA ASP A 351 9.97 -5.82 23.50
C ASP A 351 11.34 -6.15 22.91
N LEU A 352 11.41 -6.39 21.60
CA LEU A 352 12.66 -6.62 20.86
C LEU A 352 13.52 -5.34 20.71
N GLY A 353 12.96 -4.16 20.96
CA GLY A 353 13.70 -2.89 21.04
C GLY A 353 13.83 -2.13 19.72
N TYR A 354 12.94 -2.36 18.75
CA TYR A 354 12.81 -1.51 17.56
C TYR A 354 12.51 -0.06 17.95
N ASP A 355 13.02 0.91 17.18
CA ASP A 355 12.78 2.35 17.43
C ASP A 355 11.40 2.82 16.93
N GLY A 356 10.72 1.98 16.16
CA GLY A 356 9.39 2.26 15.64
C GLY A 356 8.85 1.16 14.73
N ILE A 357 7.61 1.34 14.30
CA ILE A 357 6.90 0.42 13.42
C ILE A 357 6.35 1.16 12.20
N VAL A 358 6.45 0.52 11.04
CA VAL A 358 5.72 0.87 9.82
C VAL A 358 4.51 -0.04 9.72
N LEU A 359 3.31 0.52 9.86
CA LEU A 359 2.05 -0.19 9.72
C LEU A 359 1.71 -0.35 8.24
N ASP A 360 1.58 -1.59 7.79
CA ASP A 360 1.44 -1.98 6.37
C ASP A 360 0.08 -2.64 6.08
N GLY A 361 -0.31 -2.74 4.80
CA GLY A 361 -1.63 -3.26 4.40
C GLY A 361 -2.80 -2.33 4.73
N VAL A 362 -2.54 -1.07 5.07
CA VAL A 362 -3.58 -0.09 5.44
C VAL A 362 -4.54 0.17 4.30
N THR A 363 -4.08 0.11 3.06
CA THR A 363 -4.92 0.35 1.89
C THR A 363 -5.85 -0.82 1.56
N ALA A 364 -5.81 -1.92 2.32
CA ALA A 364 -6.80 -3.01 2.19
C ALA A 364 -8.24 -2.51 2.38
N LEU A 365 -8.45 -1.45 3.17
CA LEU A 365 -9.76 -0.79 3.32
C LEU A 365 -10.36 -0.33 1.99
N MET A 366 -9.52 -0.06 0.97
CA MET A 366 -9.98 0.43 -0.32
C MET A 366 -10.82 -0.62 -1.08
N ARG A 367 -10.58 -1.91 -0.83
CA ARG A 367 -11.43 -2.98 -1.37
C ARG A 367 -12.84 -2.85 -0.81
N ASP A 368 -12.97 -2.74 0.51
CA ASP A 368 -14.30 -2.63 1.14
C ASP A 368 -15.03 -1.35 0.70
N GLU A 369 -14.29 -0.24 0.54
CA GLU A 369 -14.85 1.01 -0.01
C GLU A 369 -15.34 0.86 -1.47
N ALA A 370 -14.65 0.06 -2.28
CA ALA A 370 -15.01 -0.19 -3.67
C ALA A 370 -16.22 -1.13 -3.80
N LEU A 371 -16.30 -2.15 -2.95
CA LEU A 371 -17.41 -3.11 -2.94
C LEU A 371 -18.68 -2.56 -2.24
N MET A 372 -18.57 -1.50 -1.46
CA MET A 372 -19.69 -0.78 -0.85
C MET A 372 -19.73 0.68 -1.35
N PRO A 373 -20.15 0.92 -2.61
CA PRO A 373 -20.27 2.28 -3.14
C PRO A 373 -21.34 3.09 -2.39
N LEU A 374 -21.15 4.41 -2.32
CA LEU A 374 -22.10 5.35 -1.69
C LEU A 374 -23.19 5.81 -2.67
#